data_AF-A0A6I6G7N1-F1
#
_entry.id   AF-A0A6I6G7N1-F1
#
_cell.length_a   1.000
_cell.length_b   1.000
_cell.length_c   1.000
_cell.angle_alpha   90.00
_cell.angle_beta   90.00
_cell.angle_gamma   90.00
#
_symmetry.space_group_name_H-M   'P 1'
#
loop_
_entity.id
_entity.type
_entity.pdbx_description
1 polymer ?
#
loop_
_entity_poly.entity_id
_entity_poly.type
_entity_poly.pdbx_seq_one_letter_code
_entity_poly.pdbx_strand_id
1 'polypeptide(L)' 'MEDDMLDGALAERLPESRLSCQIRLSDDLDGLRVRVAPEQL' A
#
# COMPACT_ATOMS: atom_id res chain seq x y z
N MET A 1 2.14 -11.46 -7.39
CA MET A 1 1.20 -10.49 -7.98
C MET A 1 1.18 -9.16 -7.26
N GLU A 2 1.15 -9.08 -5.91
CA GLU A 2 1.31 -7.76 -5.25
C GLU A 2 2.64 -7.09 -5.60
N ASP A 3 3.75 -7.81 -5.48
CA ASP A 3 5.07 -7.30 -5.82
C ASP A 3 5.14 -6.79 -7.26
N ASP A 4 4.66 -7.58 -8.22
CA ASP A 4 4.64 -7.21 -9.64
C ASP A 4 3.83 -5.92 -9.91
N MET A 5 2.75 -5.71 -9.16
CA MET A 5 1.93 -4.49 -9.27
C MET A 5 2.59 -3.29 -8.59
N LEU A 6 3.28 -3.49 -7.46
CA LEU A 6 4.03 -2.45 -6.78
C LEU A 6 5.23 -1.98 -7.60
N ASP A 7 5.86 -2.88 -8.36
CA ASP A 7 6.96 -2.53 -9.26
C ASP A 7 6.48 -1.65 -10.45
N GLY A 8 5.16 -1.66 -10.72
CA GLY A 8 4.51 -0.80 -11.71
C GLY A 8 3.85 0.46 -11.14
N ALA A 9 3.98 0.74 -9.83
CA ALA A 9 3.41 1.94 -9.22
C ALA A 9 4.11 3.21 -9.73
N LEU A 10 3.37 4.32 -9.85
CA LEU A 10 3.94 5.61 -10.29
C LEU A 10 4.94 6.18 -9.28
N ALA A 11 4.63 6.05 -7.99
CA ALA A 11 5.53 6.47 -6.92
C ALA A 11 6.58 5.38 -6.63
N GLU A 12 7.77 5.81 -6.20
CA GLU A 12 8.84 4.91 -5.76
C GLU A 12 8.33 3.93 -4.69
N ARG A 13 8.62 2.64 -4.89
CA ARG A 13 8.31 1.59 -3.94
C ARG A 13 9.21 1.71 -2.71
N LEU A 14 8.61 1.84 -1.54
CA LEU A 14 9.27 1.83 -0.24
C LEU A 14 9.15 0.45 0.42
N PRO A 15 9.99 0.11 1.42
CA PRO A 15 9.87 -1.15 2.15
C PRO A 15 8.48 -1.38 2.78
N GLU A 16 7.81 -0.31 3.21
CA GLU A 16 6.46 -0.33 3.78
C GLU A 16 5.32 -0.22 2.74
N SER A 17 5.61 -0.08 1.45
CA SER A 17 4.59 0.05 0.40
C SER A 17 3.75 -1.22 0.26
N ARG A 18 2.42 -1.05 0.24
CA ARG A 18 1.42 -2.12 0.07
C ARG A 18 0.27 -1.63 -0.80
N LEU A 19 -0.42 -2.55 -1.47
CA LEU A 19 -1.68 -2.23 -2.15
C LEU A 19 -2.83 -2.21 -1.14
N SER A 20 -3.39 -1.03 -0.86
CA SER A 20 -4.42 -0.87 0.16
C SER A 20 -5.65 -1.75 -0.05
N CYS A 21 -6.02 -2.03 -1.30
CA CYS A 21 -7.13 -2.92 -1.64
C CYS A 21 -6.91 -4.38 -1.24
N GLN A 22 -5.67 -4.79 -0.97
CA GLN A 22 -5.32 -6.13 -0.51
C GLN A 22 -5.22 -6.23 1.02
N ILE A 23 -5.26 -5.10 1.73
CA ILE A 23 -5.26 -5.06 3.19
C ILE A 23 -6.68 -5.35 3.68
N ARG A 24 -6.87 -6.54 4.26
CA ARG A 24 -8.12 -6.87 4.95
C ARG A 24 -8.13 -6.20 6.31
N LEU A 25 -9.16 -5.37 6.56
CA LEU A 25 -9.36 -4.73 7.85
C LEU A 25 -9.78 -5.77 8.90
N SER A 26 -9.23 -5.62 10.10
CA SER A 26 -9.51 -6.44 11.28
C SER A 26 -9.26 -5.61 12.54
N ASP A 27 -9.73 -6.10 13.69
CA ASP A 27 -9.55 -5.42 14.98
C ASP A 27 -8.06 -5.25 15.36
N ASP A 28 -7.19 -6.16 14.90
CA ASP A 28 -5.73 -6.05 15.05
C ASP A 28 -5.14 -4.79 14.38
N LEU A 29 -5.89 -4.15 13.48
CA LEU A 29 -5.51 -2.93 12.77
C LEU A 29 -6.21 -1.68 13.33
N ASP A 30 -6.83 -1.75 14.52
CA ASP A 30 -7.41 -0.58 15.15
C ASP A 30 -6.35 0.52 15.36
N GLY A 31 -6.66 1.73 14.90
CA GLY A 31 -5.75 2.86 14.89
C GLY A 31 -4.66 2.85 13.81
N LEU A 32 -4.72 1.95 12.81
CA LEU A 32 -3.79 1.93 11.67
C LEU A 32 -3.72 3.31 10.98
N ARG A 33 -2.49 3.78 10.78
CA ARG A 33 -2.20 5.00 10.01
C ARG A 33 -1.41 4.64 8.77
N VAL A 34 -1.81 5.19 7.63
CA VAL A 34 -1.12 5.03 6.36
C VAL A 34 -0.71 6.38 5.80
N ARG A 35 0.38 6.39 5.04
CA ARG A 35 0.81 7.52 4.23
C ARG A 35 0.42 7.22 2.79
N VAL A 36 -0.37 8.11 2.18
CA VAL A 36 -0.74 7.99 0.77
C VAL A 36 0.46 8.32 -0.09
N ALA A 37 0.67 7.55 -1.15
CA ALA A 37 1.73 7.82 -2.13
C ALA A 37 1.50 9.19 -2.79
N PRO A 38 2.56 9.92 -3.16
CA PRO A 38 2.43 11.28 -3.70
C PRO A 38 1.73 11.34 -5.07
N GLU A 39 1.75 10.26 -5.84
CA GLU A 39 1.22 10.19 -7.21
C GLU A 39 0.47 8.86 -7.44
N GLN A 40 -0.69 8.90 -8.09
CA GLN A 40 -1.53 7.76 -8.45
C GLN A 40 -2.27 8.05 -9.78
N LEU A 41 -2.61 7.01 -10.56
CA LEU A 41 -3.36 7.10 -11.84
C LEU A 41 -4.82 6.68 -11.70
#